data_AF-A0A1Q5RSA1-F1
#
_entry.id   AF-A0A1Q5RSA1-F1
#
_cell.length_a   1.000
_cell.length_b   1.000
_cell.length_c   1.000
_cell.angle_alpha   90.00
_cell.angle_beta   90.00
_cell.angle_gamma   90.00
#
_symmetry.space_group_name_H-M   'P 1'
#
loop_
_entity.id
_entity.type
_entity.pdbx_description
1 polymer ?
#
loop_
_entity_poly.entity_id
_entity_poly.type
_entity_poly.pdbx_seq_one_letter_code
_entity_poly.pdbx_strand_id
1 'polypeptide(L)' 'MLGKTYLTKQASLLLKFARTTSDPNLSAKLISKAADLKSQADPLPDKDQGPVAPDVSPDKQPGT' A
#
# COMPACT_ATOMS: atom_id res chain seq x y z
N MET A 1 -3.48 10.43 6.88
CA MET A 1 -3.50 9.20 6.05
C MET A 1 -4.59 8.28 6.58
N LEU A 2 -5.51 7.80 5.74
CA LEU A 2 -6.47 6.77 6.18
C LEU A 2 -5.72 5.46 6.42
N GLY A 3 -6.15 4.68 7.42
CA GLY A 3 -5.48 3.44 7.77
C GLY A 3 -5.57 2.38 6.66
N LYS A 4 -4.54 1.53 6.54
CA LYS A 4 -4.47 0.43 5.56
C LYS A 4 -5.75 -0.40 5.55
N THR A 5 -6.26 -0.76 6.73
CA THR A 5 -7.51 -1.52 6.89
C THR A 5 -8.72 -0.84 6.25
N TYR A 6 -8.83 0.49 6.37
CA TYR A 6 -9.92 1.23 5.74
C TYR A 6 -9.79 1.21 4.22
N LEU A 7 -8.60 1.48 3.69
CA LEU A 7 -8.34 1.47 2.25
C LEU A 7 -8.62 0.09 1.63
N THR A 8 -8.20 -0.99 2.30
CA THR A 8 -8.50 -2.36 1.86
C THR A 8 -10.00 -2.65 1.88
N LYS A 9 -10.73 -2.28 2.95
CA LYS A 9 -12.19 -2.45 3.03
C LYS A 9 -12.91 -1.71 1.90
N GLN A 10 -12.52 -0.47 1.61
CA GLN A 10 -13.09 0.31 0.53
C GLN A 10 -12.79 -0.31 -0.84
N ALA A 11 -11.58 -0.78 -1.08
CA ALA A 11 -11.23 -1.45 -2.33
C ALA A 11 -12.05 -2.74 -2.55
N SER A 12 -12.23 -3.55 -1.51
CA SER A 12 -13.08 -4.75 -1.56
C SER A 12 -14.54 -4.41 -1.84
N LEU A 13 -15.06 -3.32 -1.26
CA LEU A 13 -16.42 -2.87 -1.48
C LEU A 13 -16.63 -2.39 -2.93
N LEU A 14 -15.69 -1.61 -3.47
CA LEU A 14 -15.73 -1.16 -4.88
C LEU A 14 -15.73 -2.35 -5.84
N LEU A 15 -14.92 -3.38 -5.58
CA LEU A 15 -14.90 -4.60 -6.39
C LEU A 15 -16.23 -5.37 -6.32
N LYS A 16 -16.89 -5.38 -5.15
CA LYS A 16 -18.23 -5.97 -5.02
C LYS A 16 -19.24 -5.23 -5.90
N PHE A 17 -19.25 -3.90 -5.87
CA PHE A 17 -20.14 -3.10 -6.72
C PHE A 17 -19.83 -3.24 -8.21
N ALA A 18 -18.55 -3.34 -8.58
CA ALA A 18 -18.13 -3.54 -9.97
C ALA A 18 -18.67 -4.85 -10.56
N ARG A 19 -18.84 -5.89 -9.74
CA ARG A 19 -19.38 -7.20 -10.14
C ARG A 19 -20.90 -7.24 -10.21
N THR A 20 -21.59 -6.36 -9.49
CA THR A 20 -23.06 -6.34 -9.43
C THR A 20 -23.68 -5.35 -10.41
N THR A 21 -22.92 -4.39 -10.92
CA THR A 21 -23.41 -3.45 -11.94
C THR A 21 -23.39 -4.08 -13.33
N SER A 22 -24.41 -3.77 -14.14
CA SER A 22 -24.47 -4.14 -15.57
C SER A 22 -23.85 -3.07 -16.49
N ASP A 23 -23.53 -1.89 -15.96
CA ASP A 23 -22.85 -0.84 -16.72
C ASP A 23 -21.33 -1.13 -16.79
N PRO A 24 -20.79 -1.42 -17.98
CA PRO A 24 -19.38 -1.78 -18.13
C PRO A 24 -18.44 -0.59 -17.87
N ASN A 25 -18.85 0.64 -18.18
CA ASN A 25 -18.06 1.84 -17.94
C ASN A 25 -17.98 2.15 -16.44
N LEU A 26 -19.10 1.98 -15.72
CA LEU A 26 -19.11 2.11 -14.27
C LEU A 26 -18.27 1.01 -13.61
N SER A 27 -18.40 -0.24 -14.07
CA SER A 27 -17.60 -1.37 -13.56
C SER A 27 -16.10 -1.09 -13.70
N ALA A 28 -15.66 -0.63 -14.87
CA ALA A 28 -14.27 -0.27 -15.12
C ALA A 28 -13.77 0.82 -14.16
N LYS A 29 -14.54 1.89 -13.97
CA LYS A 29 -14.19 2.99 -13.05
C LYS A 29 -14.06 2.51 -11.60
N LEU A 30 -14.94 1.63 -11.15
CA LEU A 30 -14.90 1.05 -9.80
C LEU A 30 -13.66 0.16 -9.62
N ILE A 31 -13.30 -0.64 -10.62
CA ILE A 31 -12.08 -1.46 -10.61
C ILE A 31 -10.83 -0.58 -10.55
N SER A 32 -10.74 0.43 -11.42
CA SER A 32 -9.61 1.37 -11.41
C SER A 32 -9.44 2.04 -10.05
N LYS A 33 -10.54 2.54 -9.47
CA LYS A 33 -10.49 3.18 -8.15
C LYS A 33 -10.11 2.20 -7.04
N ALA A 34 -10.52 0.94 -7.12
CA ALA A 34 -10.11 -0.09 -6.16
C ALA A 34 -8.59 -0.37 -6.25
N ALA A 35 -8.02 -0.36 -7.46
CA ALA A 35 -6.59 -0.52 -7.67
C ALA A 35 -5.80 0.65 -7.07
N ASP A 36 -6.26 1.89 -7.27
CA ASP A 36 -5.63 3.09 -6.69
C ASP A 36 -5.61 3.03 -5.15
N LEU A 37 -6.72 2.59 -4.53
CA LEU A 37 -6.80 2.44 -3.08
C LEU A 37 -5.88 1.33 -2.56
N LYS A 38 -5.73 0.24 -3.31
CA LYS A 38 -4.78 -0.83 -2.98
C LYS A 38 -3.34 -0.33 -3.07
N SER A 39 -3.00 0.45 -4.10
CA SER A 39 -1.67 1.05 -4.24
C SER A 39 -1.33 2.04 -3.12
N GLN A 40 -2.32 2.74 -2.57
CA GLN A 40 -2.12 3.61 -1.40
C GLN A 40 -1.95 2.83 -0.09
N ALA A 41 -2.51 1.62 -0.02
CA ALA A 41 -2.39 0.74 1.14
C ALA A 41 -1.09 -0.08 1.13
N ASP A 42 -0.52 -0.30 -0.06
CA ASP A 42 0.76 -0.96 -0.23
C ASP A 42 1.85 -0.08 0.39
N PRO A 43 2.60 -0.59 1.39
CA PRO A 43 3.74 0.15 1.88
C PRO A 43 4.70 0.37 0.71
N LEU A 44 5.14 1.61 0.50
CA LEU A 44 6.30 1.88 -0.35
C LEU A 44 7.41 0.90 0.06
N PRO A 45 8.12 0.26 -0.90
CA PRO A 45 9.31 -0.50 -0.54
C PRO A 45 10.18 0.44 0.27
N ASP A 46 10.57 -0.03 1.45
CA ASP A 46 11.36 0.70 2.43
C ASP A 46 12.50 1.42 1.70
N LYS A 47 12.35 2.75 1.57
CA LYS A 47 13.36 3.60 0.93
C LYS A 47 14.56 3.83 1.85
N ASP A 48 14.59 3.17 3.02
CA ASP A 48 15.65 3.22 4.01
C ASP A 48 16.74 2.15 3.78
N GLN A 49 16.77 1.52 2.61
CA GLN A 49 17.99 0.91 2.06
C GLN A 49 18.82 1.91 1.23
N GLY A 50 18.86 3.18 1.64
CA GLY A 50 19.93 4.06 1.23
C GLY A 50 21.28 3.49 1.72
N PRO A 51 22.40 3.65 0.97
CA PRO A 51 23.69 3.19 1.44
C PRO A 51 23.96 3.76 2.83
N VAL A 52 24.16 2.87 3.80
CA VAL A 52 24.66 3.22 5.13
C VAL A 52 25.91 4.09 4.93
N ALA A 53 25.91 5.30 5.51
CA ALA A 53 27.05 6.20 5.39
C ALA A 53 28.32 5.48 5.88
N PRO A 54 29.45 5.48 5.15
CA PRO A 54 30.65 4.71 5.52
C PRO A 54 31.23 5.04 6.91
N ASP A 55 30.80 6.15 7.51
CA ASP A 55 31.30 6.64 8.81
C ASP A 55 30.62 6.00 10.02
N VAL A 56 29.57 5.19 9.86
CA VAL A 56 28.98 4.45 10.99
C VAL A 56 29.75 3.17 11.25
N SER A 57 30.69 3.23 12.20
CA SER A 57 31.25 2.02 12.80
C SER A 57 30.15 1.30 13.60
N PRO A 58 29.86 0.01 13.37
CA PRO A 58 28.97 -0.73 14.25
C PRO A 58 29.62 -0.78 15.62
N ASP A 59 28.96 -0.17 16.60
CA ASP A 59 29.42 -0.10 17.98
C ASP A 59 29.76 -1.51 18.48
N LYS A 60 31.04 -1.68 18.81
CA LYS A 60 31.62 -2.90 19.33
C LYS A 60 31.18 -3.01 20.79
N GLN A 61 30.12 -3.76 21.07
CA GLN A 61 29.73 -4.11 22.44
C GLN A 61 30.95 -4.64 23.21
N PRO A 62 31.41 -3.98 24.29
CA PRO A 62 32.35 -4.55 25.24
C PRO A 62 31.55 -5.39 26.26
N GLY A 63 32.00 -6.61 26.51
CA GLY A 63 31.40 -7.49 27.50
C GLY A 63 31.61 -7.02 28.94
N THR A 64 30.64 -7.37 29.78
CA THR A 64 30.78 -7.87 31.16
C THR A 64 29.57 -8.71 31.47
#